data_AF-A0A9W9G4Z8-F1
#
_entry.id   AF-A0A9W9G4Z8-F1
#
_cell.length_a   1.000
_cell.length_b   1.000
_cell.length_c   1.000
_cell.angle_alpha   90.00
_cell.angle_beta   90.00
_cell.angle_gamma   90.00
#
_symmetry.space_group_name_H-M   'P 1'
#
loop_
_entity.id
_entity.type
_entity.pdbx_description
1 polymer ?
#
loop_
_entity_poly.entity_id
_entity_poly.type
_entity_poly.pdbx_seq_one_letter_code
_entity_poly.pdbx_strand_id
1 'polypeptide(L)'
;MRQSPVPRNYFRNSSPNSTAGEGRLQQIPKQRQAKQQSGKSAIQTGDEDEKLRSVGKRTKNQRQKIGFFAHFGSPTSTSHCCADKDSTTSSHMPSTSPALTPGLSSFLKSLKANPIDTSIENLISLLKRRQICHSRSCATATAYLLRSVVSLCRTSESVRLIERVQSVGRRLVAAQPREMVVGNIVRRVLGLIRDEAEDDREAEFALSESESQPQTPRAFDDASLPLDRDSPLLGSERSSRPPLTSMFSLLSHPEPENSLPSTPGSQSPNGHLNGPSKDLRAEVLEGINEIIDELGQVDEQISNYALEHIHSNEIILTHTSSTTVQKFLLRAATKRKFTVIHAESYPNNHEVTHATVSGNRSSDDENLSFESFQKPLIALGITVILIPDSAVFALMSRVNKVILGTHSVLANGGLIAAAGTRVIARAAKVHQTPVVVVSGVYKLSPVYPFDFDSLIEYGDASKVLPYEDGDLVEKIDVQNPLYDYVPAELVDLYITNLGGHAPSYLYRIVSDHYRKEDISF
;
A
#
# COMPACT_ATOMS: atom_id res chain seq x y z
N MET A 1 35.14 -9.74 39.41
CA MET A 1 34.77 -11.03 40.03
C MET A 1 33.35 -10.94 40.56
N ARG A 2 32.39 -11.61 39.90
CA ARG A 2 31.16 -12.21 40.45
C ARG A 2 30.36 -12.73 39.25
N GLN A 3 30.48 -14.03 39.02
CA GLN A 3 29.65 -14.83 38.13
C GLN A 3 28.45 -15.36 38.92
N SER A 4 27.27 -15.41 38.29
CA SER A 4 26.21 -16.42 38.46
C SER A 4 24.93 -15.98 37.72
N PRO A 5 23.97 -16.86 37.38
CA PRO A 5 24.11 -18.07 36.58
C PRO A 5 22.97 -18.24 35.53
N VAL A 6 23.14 -19.19 34.61
CA VAL A 6 22.18 -19.65 33.58
C VAL A 6 21.10 -20.55 34.19
N PRO A 7 19.81 -20.50 33.76
CA PRO A 7 18.84 -21.55 34.06
C PRO A 7 18.67 -22.58 32.92
N ARG A 8 18.55 -23.84 33.34
CA ARG A 8 18.44 -25.08 32.55
C ARG A 8 17.02 -25.34 32.00
N ASN A 9 17.04 -26.02 30.85
CA ASN A 9 15.96 -26.74 30.17
C ASN A 9 15.06 -27.59 31.08
N TYR A 10 13.76 -27.58 30.78
CA TYR A 10 12.83 -28.68 31.08
C TYR A 10 12.13 -29.13 29.79
N PHE A 11 12.59 -30.27 29.26
CA PHE A 11 11.85 -31.11 28.33
C PHE A 11 10.81 -31.92 29.13
N ARG A 12 9.57 -31.98 28.68
CA ARG A 12 8.59 -32.98 29.13
C ARG A 12 7.87 -33.57 27.92
N ASN A 13 8.35 -34.74 27.51
CA ASN A 13 7.66 -35.68 26.63
C ASN A 13 6.58 -36.40 27.43
N SER A 14 5.37 -36.52 26.87
CA SER A 14 4.45 -37.61 27.19
C SER A 14 3.40 -37.76 26.09
N SER A 15 3.61 -38.73 25.20
CA SER A 15 2.55 -39.44 24.49
C SER A 15 1.94 -40.49 25.44
N PRO A 16 0.72 -40.97 25.14
CA PRO A 16 0.61 -42.42 24.97
C PRO A 16 -0.20 -42.82 23.74
N ASN A 17 0.06 -44.05 23.31
CA ASN A 17 -0.42 -44.71 22.10
C ASN A 17 -1.37 -45.86 22.47
N SER A 18 -2.22 -46.27 21.51
CA SER A 18 -2.99 -47.53 21.42
C SER A 18 -4.24 -47.67 22.31
N THR A 19 -5.37 -48.28 21.91
CA THR A 19 -5.59 -49.42 20.99
C THR A 19 -7.07 -49.51 20.59
N ALA A 20 -7.32 -49.96 19.35
CA ALA A 20 -8.33 -50.91 18.85
C ALA A 20 -9.77 -50.99 19.43
N GLY A 21 -10.75 -51.12 18.53
CA GLY A 21 -12.08 -51.68 18.87
C GLY A 21 -13.14 -51.51 17.77
N GLU A 22 -13.41 -52.58 17.04
CA GLU A 22 -14.36 -52.71 15.92
C GLU A 22 -15.85 -52.54 16.30
N GLY A 23 -16.65 -52.15 15.30
CA GLY A 23 -17.86 -52.90 14.94
C GLY A 23 -19.22 -52.50 15.55
N ARG A 24 -20.14 -52.09 14.64
CA ARG A 24 -21.43 -52.77 14.32
C ARG A 24 -22.66 -51.84 14.26
N LEU A 25 -23.42 -52.08 13.19
CA LEU A 25 -24.74 -51.55 12.80
C LEU A 25 -25.80 -51.54 13.91
N GLN A 26 -26.74 -50.59 13.83
CA GLN A 26 -28.20 -50.81 13.70
C GLN A 26 -28.92 -49.45 13.58
N GLN A 27 -29.57 -49.18 12.45
CA GLN A 27 -31.01 -49.33 12.17
C GLN A 27 -31.94 -48.28 12.81
N ILE A 28 -32.70 -47.68 11.90
CA ILE A 28 -33.81 -46.72 12.02
C ILE A 28 -34.99 -47.37 12.80
N PRO A 29 -35.92 -46.58 13.36
CA PRO A 29 -37.23 -46.57 12.71
C PRO A 29 -37.89 -45.19 12.55
N LYS A 30 -38.71 -45.14 11.49
CA LYS A 30 -39.63 -44.10 11.05
C LYS A 30 -40.84 -43.93 12.00
N GLN A 31 -41.59 -42.84 11.77
CA GLN A 31 -43.04 -42.58 11.93
C GLN A 31 -43.29 -41.32 12.78
N ARG A 32 -44.22 -40.40 12.49
CA ARG A 32 -45.42 -40.29 11.62
C ARG A 32 -45.81 -38.79 11.59
N GLN A 33 -46.01 -38.15 10.44
CA GLN A 33 -47.31 -37.73 9.85
C GLN A 33 -48.41 -37.17 10.78
N ALA A 34 -48.80 -35.90 10.54
CA ALA A 34 -50.17 -35.38 10.26
C ALA A 34 -50.10 -33.83 10.24
N LYS A 35 -50.48 -33.03 9.23
CA LYS A 35 -51.65 -32.92 8.33
C LYS A 35 -52.80 -32.06 8.91
N GLN A 36 -52.95 -30.83 8.39
CA GLN A 36 -54.18 -29.99 8.24
C GLN A 36 -53.71 -28.70 7.49
N GLN A 37 -54.07 -28.33 6.25
CA GLN A 37 -55.37 -28.03 5.61
C GLN A 37 -56.26 -27.13 6.49
N SER A 38 -56.92 -26.04 6.08
CA SER A 38 -57.17 -25.37 4.79
C SER A 38 -58.13 -24.18 5.02
N GLY A 39 -58.21 -23.19 4.11
CA GLY A 39 -59.37 -22.30 3.88
C GLY A 39 -59.12 -20.83 4.23
N LYS A 40 -59.17 -19.83 3.32
CA LYS A 40 -60.18 -19.30 2.35
C LYS A 40 -61.00 -18.11 2.90
N SER A 41 -61.37 -17.22 1.96
CA SER A 41 -62.20 -15.99 1.98
C SER A 41 -61.56 -14.72 2.58
N ALA A 42 -61.40 -13.56 1.93
CA ALA A 42 -62.20 -12.75 0.97
C ALA A 42 -63.25 -11.83 1.63
N ILE A 43 -63.41 -10.62 1.05
CA ILE A 43 -64.36 -9.50 1.26
C ILE A 43 -63.68 -8.25 1.89
N GLN A 44 -63.38 -7.16 1.12
CA GLN A 44 -64.21 -5.96 0.81
C GLN A 44 -64.46 -5.09 2.06
N THR A 45 -64.24 -3.76 2.16
CA THR A 45 -64.68 -2.58 1.38
C THR A 45 -64.18 -1.28 2.06
N GLY A 46 -64.15 -0.14 1.34
CA GLY A 46 -64.20 1.25 1.87
C GLY A 46 -62.86 1.99 1.76
N ASP A 47 -62.57 2.84 0.75
CA ASP A 47 -63.16 4.16 0.42
C ASP A 47 -63.36 5.07 1.64
N GLU A 48 -62.52 6.12 1.76
CA GLU A 48 -62.96 7.52 1.92
C GLU A 48 -61.86 8.49 1.42
N ASP A 49 -62.24 9.22 0.38
CA ASP A 49 -61.71 10.51 -0.08
C ASP A 49 -62.02 11.63 0.92
N GLU A 50 -61.11 12.62 1.02
CA GLU A 50 -61.34 14.08 1.14
C GLU A 50 -60.20 14.73 1.95
N LYS A 51 -59.74 15.97 1.75
CA LYS A 51 -59.68 16.97 0.67
C LYS A 51 -59.01 18.19 1.32
N LEU A 52 -58.58 19.14 0.48
CA LEU A 52 -58.20 20.55 0.77
C LEU A 52 -56.76 20.77 1.27
N ARG A 53 -55.81 21.20 0.43
CA ARG A 53 -55.65 22.51 -0.25
C ARG A 53 -55.54 23.74 0.67
N SER A 54 -54.31 24.25 0.70
CA SER A 54 -53.88 25.65 0.48
C SER A 54 -54.53 26.78 1.28
N VAL A 55 -53.71 27.50 2.07
CA VAL A 55 -53.69 28.97 2.06
C VAL A 55 -52.26 29.45 2.35
N GLY A 56 -51.69 30.22 1.42
CA GLY A 56 -50.52 31.06 1.70
C GLY A 56 -50.94 32.49 2.01
N LYS A 57 -50.14 33.21 2.80
CA LYS A 57 -49.66 34.59 2.55
C LYS A 57 -49.04 35.21 3.82
N ARG A 58 -47.80 35.69 3.64
CA ARG A 58 -47.23 36.99 4.05
C ARG A 58 -47.73 37.64 5.36
N THR A 59 -46.78 38.03 6.20
CA THR A 59 -46.58 39.43 6.64
C THR A 59 -45.15 39.65 7.18
N LYS A 60 -44.64 40.87 6.93
CA LYS A 60 -43.33 41.41 7.34
C LYS A 60 -43.42 42.03 8.75
N ASN A 61 -42.25 42.14 9.37
CA ASN A 61 -41.79 43.20 10.29
C ASN A 61 -42.59 43.46 11.58
N GLN A 62 -41.93 43.28 12.73
CA GLN A 62 -41.75 44.39 13.68
C GLN A 62 -40.55 44.19 14.61
N ARG A 63 -39.68 45.21 14.62
CA ARG A 63 -38.65 45.46 15.63
C ARG A 63 -39.32 45.79 16.97
N GLN A 64 -38.75 45.34 18.09
CA GLN A 64 -38.66 46.18 19.29
C GLN A 64 -37.51 45.77 20.20
N LYS A 65 -36.74 46.80 20.56
CA LYS A 65 -35.64 46.84 21.52
C LYS A 65 -36.19 46.66 22.94
N ILE A 66 -35.43 45.96 23.80
CA ILE A 66 -35.36 46.29 25.23
C ILE A 66 -33.89 46.17 25.63
N GLY A 67 -33.31 47.29 26.07
CA GLY A 67 -32.02 47.33 26.74
C GLY A 67 -32.23 47.27 28.25
N PHE A 68 -31.21 46.77 28.96
CA PHE A 68 -31.08 46.96 30.40
C PHE A 68 -29.62 47.25 30.76
N PHE A 69 -29.47 48.32 31.53
CA PHE A 69 -28.25 48.90 32.09
C PHE A 69 -27.89 48.17 33.40
N ALA A 70 -26.60 48.01 33.70
CA ALA A 70 -26.06 48.23 35.06
C ALA A 70 -24.52 48.26 35.08
N HIS A 71 -23.99 49.25 35.77
CA HIS A 71 -22.59 49.58 36.05
C HIS A 71 -21.92 48.70 37.12
N PHE A 72 -20.60 48.92 37.24
CA PHE A 72 -19.64 48.76 38.36
C PHE A 72 -18.47 47.90 37.89
N GLY A 73 -17.20 48.27 37.96
CA GLY A 73 -16.46 49.40 38.55
C GLY A 73 -14.99 48.97 38.53
N SER A 74 -14.09 49.82 38.07
CA SER A 74 -12.64 49.58 38.04
C SER A 74 -12.03 49.52 39.45
N PRO A 75 -10.79 49.01 39.58
CA PRO A 75 -9.76 49.94 40.07
C PRO A 75 -8.45 49.90 39.28
N THR A 76 -7.80 51.06 39.34
CA THR A 76 -6.51 51.49 38.82
C THR A 76 -5.33 50.97 39.64
N SER A 77 -4.19 50.70 38.99
CA SER A 77 -2.87 50.97 39.56
C SER A 77 -1.87 51.41 38.49
N THR A 78 -1.35 52.61 38.70
CA THR A 78 -0.29 53.33 37.97
C THR A 78 1.10 52.77 38.24
N SER A 79 1.97 52.75 37.22
CA SER A 79 3.40 53.07 37.39
C SER A 79 3.99 53.66 36.10
N HIS A 80 4.39 54.93 36.19
CA HIS A 80 5.45 55.64 35.46
C HIS A 80 6.72 54.78 35.28
N CYS A 81 7.66 54.99 34.34
CA CYS A 81 8.05 56.16 33.55
C CYS A 81 9.07 55.77 32.45
N CYS A 82 9.37 56.76 31.62
CA CYS A 82 10.58 56.97 30.79
C CYS A 82 10.60 56.39 29.36
N ALA A 83 10.34 57.32 28.44
CA ALA A 83 10.80 57.31 27.07
C ALA A 83 12.26 57.78 27.01
N ASP A 84 13.08 57.09 26.22
CA ASP A 84 14.24 57.68 25.58
C ASP A 84 14.15 57.43 24.08
N LYS A 85 14.24 58.52 23.33
CA LYS A 85 14.41 58.54 21.88
C LYS A 85 15.89 58.37 21.61
N ASP A 86 16.24 57.42 20.75
CA ASP A 86 17.42 57.60 19.90
C ASP A 86 17.19 57.03 18.51
N SER A 87 17.76 57.75 17.56
CA SER A 87 17.52 57.65 16.13
C SER A 87 18.70 56.97 15.42
N THR A 88 18.44 56.53 14.19
CA THR A 88 19.40 56.09 13.15
C THR A 88 19.86 54.62 13.16
N THR A 89 19.30 53.81 12.27
CA THR A 89 19.97 53.26 11.07
C THR A 89 19.07 52.20 10.41
N SER A 90 18.54 52.55 9.24
CA SER A 90 17.81 51.65 8.36
C SER A 90 18.83 50.67 7.73
N SER A 91 18.92 49.46 8.28
CA SER A 91 19.52 48.33 7.59
C SER A 91 18.40 47.52 6.91
N HIS A 92 18.38 47.57 5.58
CA HIS A 92 17.60 46.67 4.75
C HIS A 92 18.07 45.23 5.03
N MET A 93 17.28 44.45 5.76
CA MET A 93 17.45 43.00 5.78
C MET A 93 16.94 42.44 4.45
N PRO A 94 17.71 41.59 3.75
CA PRO A 94 17.18 40.89 2.59
C PRO A 94 16.05 39.98 3.09
N SER A 95 14.90 40.08 2.42
CA SER A 95 13.76 39.19 2.62
C SER A 95 14.23 37.75 2.51
N THR A 96 14.34 37.09 3.65
CA THR A 96 14.54 35.64 3.72
C THR A 96 13.29 35.02 3.11
N SER A 97 13.46 34.35 1.98
CA SER A 97 12.45 33.44 1.42
C SER A 97 11.90 32.56 2.55
N PRO A 98 10.58 32.33 2.64
CA PRO A 98 10.02 31.53 3.71
C PRO A 98 10.75 30.18 3.73
N ALA A 99 11.27 29.79 4.89
CA ALA A 99 11.92 28.51 5.08
C ALA A 99 10.91 27.42 4.70
N LEU A 100 11.06 26.85 3.50
CA LEU A 100 10.16 25.82 3.00
C LEU A 100 10.28 24.64 3.96
N THR A 101 9.19 24.28 4.63
CA THR A 101 9.19 23.11 5.52
C THR A 101 9.73 21.91 4.75
N PRO A 102 10.70 21.16 5.32
CA PRO A 102 11.28 20.02 4.64
C PRO A 102 10.19 18.96 4.43
N GLY A 103 9.94 18.62 3.17
CA GLY A 103 8.86 17.72 2.76
C GLY A 103 9.07 17.25 1.32
N LEU A 104 8.11 16.48 0.79
CA LEU A 104 8.22 15.86 -0.54
C LEU A 104 8.45 16.89 -1.66
N SER A 105 7.64 17.94 -1.71
CA SER A 105 7.75 19.00 -2.74
C SER A 105 9.08 19.73 -2.70
N SER A 106 9.57 20.05 -1.49
CA SER A 106 10.88 20.64 -1.24
C SER A 106 12.01 19.73 -1.72
N PHE A 107 11.92 18.43 -1.40
CA PHE A 107 12.87 17.42 -1.84
C PHE A 107 12.91 17.29 -3.36
N LEU A 108 11.75 17.18 -4.02
CA LEU A 108 11.68 17.05 -5.48
C LEU A 108 12.22 18.28 -6.22
N LYS A 109 12.03 19.49 -5.65
CA LYS A 109 12.63 20.71 -6.18
C LYS A 109 14.14 20.72 -6.00
N SER A 110 14.62 20.33 -4.82
CA SER A 110 16.04 20.21 -4.48
C SER A 110 16.77 19.17 -5.33
N LEU A 111 16.11 18.05 -5.65
CA LEU A 111 16.63 16.96 -6.46
C LEU A 111 17.02 17.39 -7.89
N LYS A 112 16.34 18.40 -8.45
CA LYS A 112 16.65 18.92 -9.79
C LYS A 112 17.87 19.85 -9.83
N ALA A 113 18.22 20.45 -8.68
CA ALA A 113 19.24 21.51 -8.61
C ALA A 113 20.58 21.02 -8.00
N ASN A 114 20.51 20.05 -7.08
CA ASN A 114 21.66 19.60 -6.31
C ASN A 114 22.35 18.37 -6.93
N PRO A 115 23.65 18.15 -6.64
CA PRO A 115 24.35 16.94 -7.07
C PRO A 115 23.75 15.71 -6.38
N ILE A 116 23.82 14.57 -7.07
CA ILE A 116 23.09 13.35 -6.68
C ILE A 116 23.48 12.80 -5.31
N ASP A 117 24.77 12.81 -4.96
CA ASP A 117 25.24 12.31 -3.66
C ASP A 117 24.68 13.16 -2.50
N THR A 118 24.61 14.48 -2.68
CA THR A 118 23.94 15.38 -1.72
C THR A 118 22.45 15.11 -1.63
N SER A 119 21.79 14.82 -2.76
CA SER A 119 20.36 14.45 -2.77
C SER A 119 20.10 13.11 -2.08
N ILE A 120 21.01 12.13 -2.20
CA ILE A 120 20.94 10.85 -1.48
C ILE A 120 21.02 11.10 0.03
N GLU A 121 22.01 11.87 0.51
CA GLU A 121 22.14 12.20 1.94
C GLU A 121 20.94 13.00 2.45
N ASN A 122 20.42 13.91 1.64
CA ASN A 122 19.22 14.67 1.99
C ASN A 122 18.02 13.73 2.18
N LEU A 123 17.76 12.81 1.25
CA LEU A 123 16.65 11.85 1.41
C LEU A 123 16.84 10.96 2.64
N ILE A 124 18.06 10.47 2.89
CA ILE A 124 18.38 9.68 4.09
C ILE A 124 18.06 10.47 5.36
N SER A 125 18.45 11.75 5.42
CA SER A 125 18.15 12.63 6.54
C SER A 125 16.64 12.86 6.71
N LEU A 126 15.92 13.09 5.60
CA LEU A 126 14.46 13.28 5.62
C LEU A 126 13.71 12.03 6.11
N LEU A 127 14.16 10.83 5.70
CA LEU A 127 13.59 9.56 6.14
C LEU A 127 13.87 9.31 7.64
N LYS A 128 15.12 9.51 8.09
CA LYS A 128 15.48 9.35 9.51
C LYS A 128 14.72 10.30 10.43
N ARG A 129 14.48 11.53 9.98
CA ARG A 129 13.75 12.57 10.72
C ARG A 129 12.23 12.46 10.58
N ARG A 130 11.72 11.46 9.84
CA ARG A 130 10.29 11.27 9.53
C ARG A 130 9.60 12.50 8.92
N GLN A 131 10.34 13.29 8.14
CA GLN A 131 9.83 14.49 7.46
C GLN A 131 9.14 14.15 6.14
N ILE A 132 9.58 13.08 5.48
CA ILE A 132 8.81 12.41 4.43
C ILE A 132 8.24 11.15 5.07
N CYS A 133 6.96 11.22 5.41
CA CYS A 133 6.19 10.11 5.96
C CYS A 133 5.08 9.71 4.99
N HIS A 134 4.47 8.56 5.24
CA HIS A 134 3.48 7.87 4.40
C HIS A 134 4.08 7.15 3.19
N SER A 135 3.66 5.89 3.07
CA SER A 135 3.96 4.97 1.95
C SER A 135 4.06 5.61 0.56
N ARG A 136 3.05 6.40 0.10
CA ARG A 136 3.10 7.03 -1.23
C ARG A 136 4.24 8.04 -1.34
N SER A 137 4.36 8.97 -0.40
CA SER A 137 5.40 10.02 -0.44
C SER A 137 6.81 9.40 -0.43
N CYS A 138 7.00 8.36 0.39
CA CYS A 138 8.25 7.60 0.45
C CYS A 138 8.53 6.87 -0.88
N ALA A 139 7.51 6.23 -1.49
CA ALA A 139 7.63 5.57 -2.79
C ALA A 139 8.05 6.56 -3.89
N THR A 140 7.32 7.66 -4.01
CA THR A 140 7.54 8.69 -5.02
C THR A 140 8.91 9.34 -4.87
N ALA A 141 9.31 9.72 -3.66
CA ALA A 141 10.64 10.28 -3.41
C ALA A 141 11.76 9.31 -3.80
N THR A 142 11.60 8.02 -3.47
CA THR A 142 12.56 6.97 -3.79
C THR A 142 12.65 6.75 -5.31
N ALA A 143 11.52 6.65 -6.01
CA ALA A 143 11.48 6.44 -7.46
C ALA A 143 12.15 7.61 -8.21
N TYR A 144 11.84 8.86 -7.85
CA TYR A 144 12.48 10.03 -8.46
C TYR A 144 13.99 10.09 -8.18
N LEU A 145 14.42 9.72 -6.96
CA LEU A 145 15.85 9.66 -6.64
C LEU A 145 16.56 8.60 -7.50
N LEU A 146 16.00 7.38 -7.58
CA LEU A 146 16.58 6.29 -8.38
C LEU A 146 16.63 6.64 -9.86
N ARG A 147 15.60 7.32 -10.40
CA ARG A 147 15.62 7.85 -11.77
C ARG A 147 16.82 8.78 -12.00
N SER A 148 17.08 9.70 -11.07
CA SER A 148 18.24 10.60 -11.15
C SER A 148 19.57 9.85 -11.03
N VAL A 149 19.64 8.80 -10.20
CA VAL A 149 20.84 7.94 -10.09
C VAL A 149 21.13 7.23 -11.41
N VAL A 150 20.13 6.61 -12.04
CA VAL A 150 20.27 5.92 -13.33
C VAL A 150 20.63 6.91 -14.43
N SER A 151 19.98 8.08 -14.46
CA SER A 151 20.24 9.13 -15.45
C SER A 151 21.64 9.77 -15.34
N LEU A 152 22.34 9.64 -14.22
CA LEU A 152 23.70 10.15 -14.07
C LEU A 152 24.77 9.08 -14.23
N CYS A 153 24.38 7.80 -14.28
CA CYS A 153 25.31 6.71 -14.47
C CYS A 153 25.76 6.68 -15.94
N ARG A 154 27.08 6.72 -16.17
CA ARG A 154 27.71 6.73 -17.50
C ARG A 154 28.09 5.33 -17.99
N THR A 155 27.90 4.32 -17.17
CA THR A 155 28.32 2.95 -17.47
C THR A 155 27.24 2.22 -18.26
N SER A 156 27.61 1.64 -19.39
CA SER A 156 26.75 0.74 -20.19
C SER A 156 26.68 -0.69 -19.60
N GLU A 157 27.55 -1.01 -18.65
CA GLU A 157 27.55 -2.30 -17.97
C GLU A 157 26.39 -2.39 -16.96
N SER A 158 25.47 -3.33 -17.18
CA SER A 158 24.34 -3.63 -16.29
C SER A 158 24.78 -3.96 -14.86
N VAL A 159 25.89 -4.69 -14.69
CA VAL A 159 26.42 -5.09 -13.38
C VAL A 159 26.78 -3.89 -12.51
N ARG A 160 27.49 -2.90 -13.07
CA ARG A 160 27.87 -1.68 -12.31
C ARG A 160 26.65 -0.84 -11.95
N LEU A 161 25.64 -0.81 -12.83
CA LEU A 161 24.40 -0.10 -12.54
C LEU A 161 23.65 -0.77 -11.38
N ILE A 162 23.55 -2.10 -11.38
CA ILE A 162 22.96 -2.89 -10.29
C ILE A 162 23.70 -2.60 -8.99
N GLU A 163 25.04 -2.69 -8.96
CA GLU A 163 25.83 -2.41 -7.75
C GLU A 163 25.61 -1.00 -7.20
N ARG A 164 25.52 0.01 -8.07
CA ARG A 164 25.25 1.39 -7.66
C ARG A 164 23.85 1.54 -7.06
N VAL A 165 22.82 0.97 -7.70
CA VAL A 165 21.44 1.01 -7.20
C VAL A 165 21.31 0.24 -5.89
N GLN A 166 21.93 -0.92 -5.76
CA GLN A 166 21.98 -1.68 -4.50
C GLN A 166 22.67 -0.90 -3.38
N SER A 167 23.81 -0.26 -3.66
CA SER A 167 24.52 0.57 -2.69
C SER A 167 23.65 1.71 -2.16
N VAL A 168 22.97 2.45 -3.05
CA VAL A 168 22.04 3.52 -2.67
C VAL A 168 20.85 2.95 -1.91
N GLY A 169 20.26 1.87 -2.41
CA GLY A 169 19.12 1.19 -1.81
C GLY A 169 19.37 0.72 -0.38
N ARG A 170 20.51 0.07 -0.12
CA ARG A 170 20.90 -0.39 1.22
C ARG A 170 20.95 0.77 2.22
N ARG A 171 21.49 1.91 1.79
CA ARG A 171 21.56 3.12 2.63
C ARG A 171 20.19 3.73 2.91
N LEU A 172 19.29 3.71 1.93
CA LEU A 172 17.91 4.19 2.10
C LEU A 172 17.10 3.28 3.02
N VAL A 173 17.19 1.96 2.83
CA VAL A 173 16.50 0.98 3.70
C VAL A 173 17.05 1.05 5.13
N ALA A 174 18.37 1.20 5.31
CA ALA A 174 18.96 1.38 6.63
C ALA A 174 18.56 2.71 7.31
N ALA A 175 18.10 3.71 6.55
CA ALA A 175 17.64 4.98 7.09
C ALA A 175 16.30 4.83 7.83
N GLN A 176 15.40 4.00 7.30
CA GLN A 176 14.11 3.70 7.92
C GLN A 176 13.63 2.29 7.51
N PRO A 177 14.06 1.23 8.21
CA PRO A 177 13.83 -0.16 7.78
C PRO A 177 12.37 -0.59 7.87
N ARG A 178 11.57 0.12 8.68
CA ARG A 178 10.13 -0.16 8.85
C ARG A 178 9.27 0.36 7.70
N GLU A 179 9.76 1.34 6.94
CA GLU A 179 9.11 1.81 5.73
C GLU A 179 9.50 0.90 4.55
N MET A 180 8.87 -0.27 4.49
CA MET A 180 9.17 -1.34 3.51
C MET A 180 9.03 -0.87 2.06
N VAL A 181 8.19 0.13 1.82
CA VAL A 181 7.92 0.69 0.50
C VAL A 181 9.19 1.22 -0.17
N VAL A 182 10.12 1.81 0.60
CA VAL A 182 11.41 2.28 0.06
C VAL A 182 12.18 1.09 -0.54
N GLY A 183 12.28 -0.01 0.21
CA GLY A 183 12.92 -1.23 -0.27
C GLY A 183 12.17 -1.84 -1.46
N ASN A 184 10.84 -1.85 -1.44
CA ASN A 184 10.03 -2.37 -2.53
C ASN A 184 10.30 -1.64 -3.85
N ILE A 185 10.34 -0.30 -3.85
CA ILE A 185 10.67 0.47 -5.06
C ILE A 185 12.08 0.17 -5.54
N VAL A 186 13.06 0.05 -4.65
CA VAL A 186 14.43 -0.34 -5.02
C VAL A 186 14.44 -1.72 -5.70
N ARG A 187 13.72 -2.71 -5.15
CA ARG A 187 13.65 -4.05 -5.73
C ARG A 187 12.99 -4.07 -7.11
N ARG A 188 11.93 -3.27 -7.32
CA ARG A 188 11.30 -3.14 -8.64
C ARG A 188 12.25 -2.55 -9.67
N VAL A 189 13.03 -1.53 -9.28
CA VAL A 189 14.03 -0.93 -10.17
C VAL A 189 15.19 -1.90 -10.45
N LEU A 190 15.64 -2.69 -9.47
CA LEU A 190 16.65 -3.73 -9.68
C LEU A 190 16.14 -4.83 -10.61
N GLY A 191 14.89 -5.29 -10.42
CA GLY A 191 14.23 -6.24 -11.31
C GLY A 191 14.20 -5.73 -12.75
N LEU A 192 13.74 -4.50 -12.95
CA LEU A 192 13.72 -3.84 -14.26
C LEU A 192 15.11 -3.83 -14.93
N ILE A 193 16.17 -3.46 -14.20
CA ILE A 193 17.53 -3.45 -14.76
C ILE A 193 17.99 -4.86 -15.17
N ARG A 194 17.59 -5.89 -14.42
CA ARG A 194 17.94 -7.29 -14.73
C ARG A 194 17.15 -7.83 -15.91
N ASP A 195 15.86 -7.53 -15.97
CA ASP A 195 14.97 -7.94 -17.07
C ASP A 195 15.52 -7.39 -18.40
N GLU A 196 15.78 -6.09 -18.48
CA GLU A 196 16.33 -5.47 -19.69
C GLU A 196 17.73 -6.00 -20.05
N ALA A 197 18.57 -6.29 -19.05
CA ALA A 197 19.89 -6.87 -19.29
C ALA A 197 19.86 -8.35 -19.73
N GLU A 198 18.79 -9.09 -19.43
CA GLU A 198 18.55 -10.44 -19.96
C GLU A 198 18.03 -10.38 -21.39
N ASP A 199 17.07 -9.48 -21.66
CA ASP A 199 16.51 -9.27 -22.99
C ASP A 199 17.57 -8.82 -24.02
N ASP A 200 18.49 -7.94 -23.62
CA ASP A 200 19.62 -7.52 -24.46
C ASP A 200 20.54 -8.70 -24.81
N ARG A 201 20.80 -9.60 -23.85
CA ARG A 201 21.64 -10.79 -24.07
C ARG A 201 20.95 -11.83 -24.94
N GLU A 202 19.66 -12.06 -24.75
CA GLU A 202 18.87 -12.95 -25.60
C GLU A 202 18.79 -12.45 -27.04
N ALA A 203 18.66 -11.13 -27.23
CA ALA A 203 18.68 -10.52 -28.56
C ALA A 203 20.04 -10.70 -29.25
N GLU A 204 21.15 -10.52 -28.55
CA GLU A 204 22.49 -10.81 -29.07
C GLU A 204 22.66 -12.29 -29.44
N PHE A 205 22.20 -13.19 -28.59
CA PHE A 205 22.27 -14.64 -28.84
C PHE A 205 21.46 -15.05 -30.07
N ALA A 206 20.22 -14.57 -30.21
CA ALA A 206 19.36 -14.85 -31.36
C ALA A 206 19.95 -14.34 -32.69
N LEU A 207 20.63 -13.19 -32.68
CA LEU A 207 21.34 -12.67 -33.84
C LEU A 207 22.55 -13.56 -34.21
N SER A 208 23.25 -14.12 -33.21
CA SER A 208 24.40 -15.00 -33.43
C SER A 208 24.02 -16.41 -33.95
N GLU A 209 22.89 -16.99 -33.51
CA GLU A 209 22.38 -18.26 -34.05
C GLU A 209 21.88 -18.12 -35.50
N SER A 210 21.37 -16.95 -35.86
CA SER A 210 20.93 -16.64 -37.24
C SER A 210 22.10 -16.64 -38.24
N GLU A 211 23.32 -16.33 -37.79
CA GLU A 211 24.52 -16.33 -38.63
C GLU A 211 25.23 -17.69 -38.69
N SER A 212 24.85 -18.66 -37.85
CA SER A 212 25.54 -19.94 -37.69
C SER A 212 24.69 -21.16 -38.07
N GLN A 213 23.90 -21.08 -39.15
CA GLN A 213 23.37 -22.29 -39.80
C GLN A 213 24.45 -22.98 -40.65
N PRO A 214 24.77 -24.27 -40.40
CA PRO A 214 25.68 -25.01 -41.26
C PRO A 214 25.02 -25.27 -42.63
N GLN A 215 25.67 -24.81 -43.70
CA GLN A 215 25.29 -25.11 -45.07
C GLN A 215 25.36 -26.63 -45.30
N THR A 216 24.21 -27.28 -45.44
CA THR A 216 24.15 -28.65 -45.92
C THR A 216 24.49 -28.70 -47.42
N PRO A 217 25.24 -29.71 -47.92
CA PRO A 217 25.66 -29.73 -49.31
C PRO A 217 24.46 -30.01 -50.21
N ARG A 218 24.28 -29.17 -51.24
CA ARG A 218 23.32 -29.41 -52.32
C ARG A 218 23.69 -30.69 -53.07
N ALA A 219 22.77 -31.65 -53.09
CA ALA A 219 22.85 -32.85 -53.91
C ALA A 219 21.50 -33.13 -54.59
N PHE A 220 21.51 -32.90 -55.91
CA PHE A 220 20.76 -33.52 -57.02
C PHE A 220 19.21 -33.44 -57.11
N ASP A 221 18.79 -32.97 -58.29
CA ASP A 221 17.46 -33.10 -58.90
C ASP A 221 17.05 -34.58 -59.06
N ASP A 222 15.79 -34.91 -58.75
CA ASP A 222 14.94 -35.72 -59.64
C ASP A 222 13.45 -35.49 -59.35
N ALA A 223 12.65 -35.54 -60.41
CA ALA A 223 11.22 -35.22 -60.45
C ALA A 223 10.35 -36.47 -60.35
N SER A 224 9.26 -36.44 -59.55
CA SER A 224 7.92 -36.94 -59.94
C SER A 224 6.92 -37.01 -58.77
N LEU A 225 5.89 -36.15 -58.82
CA LEU A 225 4.44 -36.42 -58.64
C LEU A 225 3.86 -36.97 -57.29
N PRO A 226 2.54 -36.78 -57.06
CA PRO A 226 2.00 -36.18 -55.83
C PRO A 226 1.24 -37.20 -54.96
N LEU A 227 0.73 -36.78 -53.79
CA LEU A 227 -0.58 -37.16 -53.23
C LEU A 227 -0.86 -36.50 -51.86
N ASP A 228 -2.16 -36.33 -51.60
CA ASP A 228 -2.85 -35.54 -50.58
C ASP A 228 -2.57 -35.89 -49.10
N ARG A 229 -2.63 -34.87 -48.22
CA ARG A 229 -3.66 -34.75 -47.15
C ARG A 229 -3.39 -33.61 -46.15
N ASP A 230 -4.40 -32.74 -46.03
CA ASP A 230 -4.99 -32.17 -44.81
C ASP A 230 -4.14 -32.03 -43.53
N SER A 231 -3.86 -30.78 -43.11
CA SER A 231 -4.31 -30.22 -41.82
C SER A 231 -3.89 -28.75 -41.64
N PRO A 232 -4.67 -27.94 -40.89
CA PRO A 232 -4.64 -26.49 -41.01
C PRO A 232 -3.60 -25.80 -40.12
N LEU A 233 -3.26 -24.60 -40.58
CA LEU A 233 -2.53 -23.52 -39.92
C LEU A 233 -2.83 -23.40 -38.41
N LEU A 234 -1.79 -23.54 -37.58
CA LEU A 234 -1.76 -22.96 -36.24
C LEU A 234 -0.90 -21.71 -36.30
N GLY A 235 -1.53 -20.56 -36.08
CA GLY A 235 -0.86 -19.28 -35.90
C GLY A 235 0.12 -19.36 -34.73
N SER A 236 1.32 -18.83 -34.95
CA SER A 236 2.33 -18.63 -33.93
C SER A 236 1.87 -17.55 -32.96
N GLU A 237 1.03 -17.91 -31.99
CA GLU A 237 0.86 -17.09 -30.79
C GLU A 237 2.15 -17.19 -29.95
N ARG A 238 2.91 -16.10 -29.95
CA ARG A 238 3.99 -15.85 -28.98
C ARG A 238 3.38 -15.81 -27.59
N SER A 239 3.44 -16.94 -26.89
CA SER A 239 3.25 -16.98 -25.43
C SER A 239 4.62 -17.17 -24.79
N SER A 240 5.09 -16.12 -24.13
CA SER A 240 6.21 -16.13 -23.20
C SER A 240 5.93 -17.17 -22.11
N ARG A 241 6.66 -18.29 -22.14
CA ARG A 241 6.62 -19.27 -21.06
C ARG A 241 7.44 -18.71 -19.89
N PRO A 242 6.87 -18.53 -18.68
CA PRO A 242 7.69 -18.24 -17.51
C PRO A 242 8.56 -19.46 -17.20
N PRO A 243 9.77 -19.28 -16.65
CA PRO A 243 10.63 -20.40 -16.31
C PRO A 243 9.95 -21.24 -15.22
N LEU A 244 9.62 -22.49 -15.54
CA LEU A 244 9.17 -23.49 -14.57
C LEU A 244 10.38 -24.00 -13.77
N THR A 245 10.94 -23.14 -12.90
CA THR A 245 12.13 -23.46 -12.11
C THR A 245 11.76 -23.66 -10.64
N SER A 246 11.59 -24.92 -10.26
CA SER A 246 11.90 -25.32 -8.87
C SER A 246 12.23 -26.80 -8.73
N MET A 247 11.44 -27.70 -9.31
CA MET A 247 11.70 -29.15 -9.20
C MET A 247 12.47 -29.72 -10.41
N PHE A 248 12.33 -29.11 -11.60
CA PHE A 248 13.00 -29.57 -12.81
C PHE A 248 14.46 -29.11 -12.93
N SER A 249 14.86 -28.02 -12.23
CA SER A 249 16.26 -27.58 -12.15
C SER A 249 17.18 -28.56 -11.44
N LEU A 250 16.63 -29.50 -10.65
CA LEU A 250 17.40 -30.58 -10.05
C LEU A 250 17.78 -31.67 -11.06
N LEU A 251 17.09 -31.73 -12.20
CA LEU A 251 17.32 -32.72 -13.25
C LEU A 251 18.16 -32.18 -14.42
N SER A 252 18.35 -30.85 -14.51
CA SER A 252 19.24 -30.24 -15.50
C SER A 252 20.70 -30.45 -15.09
N HIS A 253 21.49 -31.07 -15.97
CA HIS A 253 22.93 -31.23 -15.80
C HIS A 253 23.64 -29.87 -15.88
N PRO A 254 24.74 -29.66 -15.13
CA PRO A 254 25.59 -28.49 -15.33
C PRO A 254 26.18 -28.53 -16.74
N GLU A 255 25.98 -27.48 -17.52
CA GLU A 255 26.61 -27.28 -18.82
C GLU A 255 28.13 -27.47 -18.68
N PRO A 256 28.77 -28.40 -19.41
CA PRO A 256 30.22 -28.53 -19.39
C PRO A 256 30.86 -27.36 -20.15
N GLU A 257 31.76 -26.63 -19.49
CA GLU A 257 32.66 -25.67 -20.13
C GLU A 257 33.50 -26.37 -21.22
N ASN A 258 33.08 -26.24 -22.48
CA ASN A 258 33.89 -26.67 -23.62
C ASN A 258 35.02 -25.67 -23.85
N SER A 259 36.16 -25.97 -23.24
CA SER A 259 37.46 -25.36 -23.54
C SER A 259 38.22 -26.25 -24.54
N LEU A 260 38.28 -25.85 -25.82
CA LEU A 260 39.29 -26.38 -26.76
C LEU A 260 39.82 -25.27 -27.70
N PRO A 261 41.09 -25.38 -28.12
CA PRO A 261 41.93 -24.25 -28.55
C PRO A 261 41.80 -23.88 -30.04
N SER A 262 42.08 -22.61 -30.31
CA SER A 262 42.06 -21.92 -31.60
C SER A 262 43.14 -22.41 -32.59
N THR A 263 42.78 -22.42 -33.88
CA THR A 263 43.73 -22.52 -35.02
C THR A 263 43.62 -21.22 -35.85
N PRO A 264 44.72 -20.63 -36.35
CA PRO A 264 44.70 -19.26 -36.88
C PRO A 264 44.31 -19.23 -38.36
N GLY A 265 43.27 -18.46 -38.69
CA GLY A 265 42.80 -18.29 -40.06
C GLY A 265 42.36 -16.85 -40.34
N SER A 266 43.18 -16.14 -41.11
CA SER A 266 42.86 -15.02 -42.01
C SER A 266 41.88 -13.94 -41.51
N GLN A 267 42.44 -12.80 -41.10
CA GLN A 267 41.73 -11.53 -40.94
C GLN A 267 40.89 -11.20 -42.20
N SER A 268 39.58 -11.05 -42.02
CA SER A 268 38.70 -10.26 -42.89
C SER A 268 38.14 -9.10 -42.06
N PRO A 269 37.96 -7.90 -42.64
CA PRO A 269 37.60 -6.72 -41.88
C PRO A 269 36.15 -6.83 -41.41
N ASN A 270 35.95 -7.02 -40.11
CA ASN A 270 34.64 -6.90 -39.48
C ASN A 270 34.13 -5.47 -39.67
N GLY A 271 33.24 -5.29 -40.64
CA GLY A 271 32.26 -4.23 -40.58
C GLY A 271 31.35 -4.53 -39.40
N HIS A 272 31.56 -3.83 -38.28
CA HIS A 272 30.56 -3.73 -37.21
C HIS A 272 29.27 -3.21 -37.83
N LEU A 273 28.36 -4.13 -38.16
CA LEU A 273 26.96 -3.80 -38.32
C LEU A 273 26.42 -3.59 -36.91
N ASN A 274 26.62 -2.38 -36.38
CA ASN A 274 25.84 -1.89 -35.27
C ASN A 274 24.37 -1.92 -35.71
N GLY A 275 23.68 -3.03 -35.44
CA GLY A 275 22.26 -2.95 -35.14
C GLY A 275 22.08 -1.92 -34.02
N PRO A 276 20.95 -1.21 -33.94
CA PRO A 276 20.74 -0.26 -32.85
C PRO A 276 20.77 -1.05 -31.54
N SER A 277 21.92 -1.05 -30.84
CA SER A 277 21.98 -1.52 -29.47
C SER A 277 21.00 -0.65 -28.71
N LYS A 278 19.92 -1.24 -28.19
CA LYS A 278 19.01 -0.51 -27.31
C LYS A 278 19.85 0.08 -26.19
N ASP A 279 19.65 1.36 -25.92
CA ASP A 279 20.31 1.99 -24.78
C ASP A 279 19.60 1.47 -23.53
N LEU A 280 20.12 0.42 -22.90
CA LEU A 280 19.63 -0.18 -21.64
C LEU A 280 19.21 0.90 -20.65
N ARG A 281 19.98 1.99 -20.58
CA ARG A 281 19.71 3.12 -19.70
C ARG A 281 18.41 3.84 -20.05
N ALA A 282 18.11 4.02 -21.34
CA ALA A 282 16.89 4.68 -21.79
C ALA A 282 15.65 3.85 -21.46
N GLU A 283 15.70 2.53 -21.71
CA GLU A 283 14.62 1.58 -21.37
C GLU A 283 14.37 1.54 -19.86
N VAL A 284 15.43 1.44 -19.05
CA VAL A 284 15.31 1.50 -17.58
C VAL A 284 14.74 2.84 -17.12
N LEU A 285 15.10 3.97 -17.75
CA LEU A 285 14.53 5.28 -17.41
C LEU A 285 13.05 5.37 -17.76
N GLU A 286 12.63 4.79 -18.88
CA GLU A 286 11.23 4.67 -19.29
C GLU A 286 10.45 3.83 -18.27
N GLY A 287 10.92 2.63 -17.94
CA GLY A 287 10.27 1.78 -16.92
C GLY A 287 10.22 2.41 -15.52
N ILE A 288 11.21 3.21 -15.12
CA ILE A 288 11.11 3.98 -13.86
C ILE A 288 10.02 5.06 -13.94
N ASN A 289 9.84 5.72 -15.09
CA ASN A 289 8.75 6.67 -15.26
C ASN A 289 7.38 5.96 -15.24
N GLU A 290 7.26 4.77 -15.82
CA GLU A 290 6.05 3.95 -15.70
C GLU A 290 5.72 3.62 -14.25
N ILE A 291 6.72 3.26 -13.42
CA ILE A 291 6.51 3.05 -11.98
C ILE A 291 6.00 4.34 -11.31
N ILE A 292 6.53 5.51 -11.67
CA ILE A 292 6.09 6.79 -11.10
C ILE A 292 4.64 7.09 -11.49
N ASP A 293 4.28 6.86 -12.75
CA ASP A 293 2.91 7.09 -13.24
C ASP A 293 1.92 6.09 -12.63
N GLU A 294 2.33 4.82 -12.49
CA GLU A 294 1.58 3.79 -11.76
C GLU A 294 1.28 4.26 -10.33
N LEU A 295 2.29 4.73 -9.58
CA LEU A 295 2.14 5.22 -8.20
C LEU A 295 1.11 6.37 -8.08
N GLY A 296 1.00 7.20 -9.11
CA GLY A 296 0.01 8.28 -9.20
C GLY A 296 -1.43 7.76 -9.40
N GLN A 297 -1.59 6.73 -10.23
CA GLN A 297 -2.90 6.22 -10.65
C GLN A 297 -3.50 5.17 -9.70
N VAL A 298 -2.72 4.60 -8.77
CA VAL A 298 -3.15 3.49 -7.91
C VAL A 298 -4.49 3.72 -7.22
N ASP A 299 -4.72 4.89 -6.62
CA ASP A 299 -5.97 5.13 -5.88
C ASP A 299 -7.19 5.14 -6.79
N GLU A 300 -7.05 5.70 -8.00
CA GLU A 300 -8.16 5.79 -8.94
C GLU A 300 -8.53 4.40 -9.46
N GLN A 301 -7.51 3.61 -9.84
CA GLN A 301 -7.67 2.22 -10.25
C GLN A 301 -8.37 1.38 -9.16
N ILE A 302 -7.92 1.50 -7.91
CA ILE A 302 -8.55 0.82 -6.77
C ILE A 302 -10.00 1.29 -6.56
N SER A 303 -10.27 2.59 -6.67
CA SER A 303 -11.60 3.15 -6.45
C SER A 303 -12.64 2.61 -7.43
N ASN A 304 -12.23 2.21 -8.64
CA ASN A 304 -13.15 1.67 -9.65
C ASN A 304 -13.81 0.36 -9.21
N TYR A 305 -13.13 -0.46 -8.39
CA TYR A 305 -13.69 -1.68 -7.84
C TYR A 305 -14.72 -1.44 -6.71
N ALA A 306 -14.88 -0.21 -6.22
CA ALA A 306 -15.75 0.08 -5.08
C ALA A 306 -17.23 -0.28 -5.31
N LEU A 307 -17.71 -0.15 -6.55
CA LEU A 307 -19.09 -0.46 -6.90
C LEU A 307 -19.40 -1.96 -6.91
N GLU A 308 -18.38 -2.81 -6.97
CA GLU A 308 -18.58 -4.26 -6.94
C GLU A 308 -18.70 -4.77 -5.50
N HIS A 309 -18.09 -4.06 -4.54
CA HIS A 309 -17.99 -4.52 -3.15
C HIS A 309 -18.94 -3.82 -2.17
N ILE A 310 -19.39 -2.58 -2.45
CA ILE A 310 -20.22 -1.79 -1.53
C ILE A 310 -21.64 -1.67 -2.06
N HIS A 311 -22.63 -2.25 -1.38
CA HIS A 311 -24.04 -2.16 -1.79
C HIS A 311 -24.83 -1.10 -1.00
N SER A 312 -26.03 -0.77 -1.48
CA SER A 312 -26.92 0.18 -0.80
C SER A 312 -27.41 -0.38 0.54
N ASN A 313 -27.57 0.49 1.53
CA ASN A 313 -28.02 0.17 2.89
C ASN A 313 -27.09 -0.78 3.67
N GLU A 314 -25.84 -0.95 3.24
CA GLU A 314 -24.84 -1.68 4.02
C GLU A 314 -24.24 -0.80 5.12
N ILE A 315 -23.82 -1.44 6.21
CA ILE A 315 -23.08 -0.82 7.30
C ILE A 315 -21.62 -1.26 7.18
N ILE A 316 -20.75 -0.30 6.87
CA ILE A 316 -19.32 -0.54 6.67
C ILE A 316 -18.55 0.01 7.85
N LEU A 317 -17.70 -0.80 8.47
CA LEU A 317 -16.74 -0.34 9.48
C LEU A 317 -15.40 0.00 8.82
N THR A 318 -14.86 1.17 9.13
CA THR A 318 -13.53 1.61 8.70
C THR A 318 -12.73 2.16 9.87
N HIS A 319 -11.41 2.16 9.73
CA HIS A 319 -10.47 2.57 10.76
C HIS A 319 -9.39 3.45 10.15
N THR A 320 -9.05 4.53 10.85
CA THR A 320 -8.05 5.54 10.44
C THR A 320 -8.44 6.34 9.19
N SER A 321 -7.93 7.57 9.09
CA SER A 321 -7.98 8.39 7.86
C SER A 321 -7.00 7.88 6.79
N SER A 322 -7.42 6.89 5.99
CA SER A 322 -6.67 6.42 4.81
C SER A 322 -7.21 7.05 3.53
N THR A 323 -6.34 7.68 2.75
CA THR A 323 -6.69 8.33 1.47
C THR A 323 -7.28 7.34 0.45
N THR A 324 -6.70 6.15 0.33
CA THR A 324 -7.17 5.11 -0.59
C THR A 324 -8.57 4.60 -0.19
N VAL A 325 -8.80 4.34 1.11
CA VAL A 325 -10.12 3.92 1.62
C VAL A 325 -11.15 5.03 1.42
N GLN A 326 -10.79 6.29 1.66
CA GLN A 326 -11.69 7.42 1.44
C GLN A 326 -12.08 7.59 -0.02
N LYS A 327 -11.12 7.53 -0.95
CA LYS A 327 -11.41 7.57 -2.40
C LYS A 327 -12.30 6.39 -2.81
N PHE A 328 -12.06 5.20 -2.27
CA PHE A 328 -12.89 4.00 -2.48
C PHE A 328 -14.34 4.23 -2.01
N LEU A 329 -14.54 4.71 -0.79
CA LEU A 329 -15.88 5.02 -0.25
C LEU A 329 -16.58 6.15 -1.03
N LEU A 330 -15.84 7.20 -1.39
CA LEU A 330 -16.37 8.36 -2.16
C LEU A 330 -16.87 7.93 -3.54
N ARG A 331 -16.16 7.01 -4.19
CA ARG A 331 -16.54 6.47 -5.49
C ARG A 331 -17.84 5.66 -5.40
N ALA A 332 -18.00 4.84 -4.36
CA ALA A 332 -19.25 4.14 -4.10
C ALA A 332 -20.41 5.09 -3.74
N ALA A 333 -20.12 6.14 -2.95
CA ALA A 333 -21.08 7.15 -2.48
C ALA A 333 -21.80 7.89 -3.61
N THR A 334 -21.13 8.02 -4.77
CA THR A 334 -21.67 8.73 -5.92
C THR A 334 -22.90 8.02 -6.50
N LYS A 335 -22.99 6.69 -6.38
CA LYS A 335 -24.09 5.90 -6.93
C LYS A 335 -24.96 5.23 -5.88
N ARG A 336 -24.44 4.98 -4.67
CA ARG A 336 -25.12 4.19 -3.63
C ARG A 336 -25.14 4.93 -2.30
N LYS A 337 -26.20 4.71 -1.53
CA LYS A 337 -26.36 5.23 -0.18
C LYS A 337 -26.14 4.10 0.81
N PHE A 338 -25.24 4.29 1.76
CA PHE A 338 -24.86 3.31 2.78
C PHE A 338 -24.42 4.05 4.04
N THR A 339 -24.15 3.31 5.11
CA THR A 339 -23.72 3.85 6.40
C THR A 339 -22.27 3.45 6.67
N VAL A 340 -21.46 4.40 7.14
CA VAL A 340 -20.07 4.16 7.52
C VAL A 340 -19.92 4.37 9.02
N ILE A 341 -19.47 3.34 9.72
CA ILE A 341 -18.97 3.43 11.08
C ILE A 341 -17.46 3.67 10.98
N HIS A 342 -16.96 4.69 11.64
CA HIS A 342 -15.56 5.09 11.58
C HIS A 342 -14.97 5.06 12.99
N ALA A 343 -13.96 4.21 13.20
CA ALA A 343 -13.21 4.13 14.44
C ALA A 343 -12.08 5.17 14.47
N GLU A 344 -11.94 5.88 15.60
CA GLU A 344 -11.11 7.06 15.71
C GLU A 344 -9.59 6.81 15.74
N SER A 345 -9.11 5.58 15.97
CA SER A 345 -7.67 5.25 15.93
C SER A 345 -6.85 6.07 16.94
N TYR A 346 -7.34 6.15 18.18
CA TYR A 346 -6.65 6.80 19.29
C TYR A 346 -5.43 5.95 19.71
N PRO A 347 -4.27 6.54 20.07
CA PRO A 347 -3.94 7.97 20.27
C PRO A 347 -3.20 8.64 19.08
N ASN A 348 -2.90 7.90 18.01
CA ASN A 348 -1.94 8.40 17.00
C ASN A 348 -2.61 9.18 15.87
N ASN A 349 -3.76 8.69 15.38
CA ASN A 349 -4.39 9.22 14.17
C ASN A 349 -5.78 9.80 14.42
N HIS A 350 -6.17 9.99 15.69
CA HIS A 350 -7.50 10.51 16.02
C HIS A 350 -7.71 11.92 15.52
N GLU A 351 -6.77 12.85 15.68
CA GLU A 351 -6.93 14.24 15.23
C GLU A 351 -7.24 14.33 13.72
N VAL A 352 -6.43 13.64 12.92
CA VAL A 352 -6.60 13.57 11.45
C VAL A 352 -7.93 12.91 11.08
N THR A 353 -8.32 11.87 11.81
CA THR A 353 -9.55 11.14 11.60
C THR A 353 -10.79 11.99 11.91
N HIS A 354 -10.79 12.66 13.06
CA HIS A 354 -11.83 13.60 13.48
C HIS A 354 -11.94 14.78 12.50
N ALA A 355 -10.81 15.33 12.05
CA ALA A 355 -10.77 16.39 11.04
C ALA A 355 -11.40 15.94 9.71
N THR A 356 -11.04 14.75 9.24
CA THR A 356 -11.55 14.21 7.97
C THR A 356 -13.05 13.92 8.02
N VAL A 357 -13.55 13.39 9.15
CA VAL A 357 -14.98 13.12 9.34
C VAL A 357 -15.78 14.40 9.52
N SER A 358 -15.26 15.37 10.29
CA SER A 358 -15.94 16.65 10.55
C SER A 358 -15.90 17.61 9.36
N GLY A 359 -15.00 17.38 8.39
CA GLY A 359 -14.78 18.29 7.27
C GLY A 359 -14.02 19.57 7.66
N ASN A 360 -13.48 19.64 8.88
CA ASN A 360 -12.64 20.74 9.32
C ASN A 360 -11.22 20.49 8.80
N ARG A 361 -10.74 21.32 7.86
CA ARG A 361 -9.34 21.28 7.43
C ARG A 361 -8.46 21.59 8.65
N SER A 362 -7.58 20.69 9.04
CA SER A 362 -6.43 21.06 9.88
C SER A 362 -5.63 22.12 9.12
N SER A 363 -5.43 23.27 9.75
CA SER A 363 -4.79 24.47 9.18
C SER A 363 -3.30 24.29 8.85
N ASP A 364 -2.70 23.16 9.23
CA ASP A 364 -1.24 22.98 9.17
C ASP A 364 -0.77 22.11 7.99
N ASP A 365 -1.69 21.54 7.20
CA ASP A 365 -1.39 20.74 6.00
C ASP A 365 -1.61 21.54 4.70
N GLU A 366 -0.97 22.70 4.59
CA GLU A 366 -0.84 23.47 3.33
C GLU A 366 0.07 22.78 2.28
N ASN A 367 0.56 21.56 2.55
CA ASN A 367 1.46 20.80 1.66
C ASN A 367 0.79 19.75 0.77
N LEU A 368 -0.55 19.61 0.80
CA LEU A 368 -1.30 18.79 -0.16
C LEU A 368 -2.03 19.68 -1.16
N SER A 369 -1.26 20.37 -2.01
CA SER A 369 -1.83 20.98 -3.21
C SER A 369 -2.04 19.91 -4.31
N PHE A 370 -3.25 19.95 -4.87
CA PHE A 370 -3.70 19.45 -6.17
C PHE A 370 -4.63 18.22 -6.29
N GLU A 371 -4.98 17.46 -5.24
CA GLU A 371 -5.97 16.35 -5.39
C GLU A 371 -7.06 16.25 -4.31
N SER A 372 -6.98 17.01 -3.22
CA SER A 372 -7.89 16.86 -2.09
C SER A 372 -9.23 17.58 -2.29
N PHE A 373 -9.98 17.19 -3.32
CA PHE A 373 -11.43 17.38 -3.33
C PHE A 373 -12.09 16.35 -2.39
N GLN A 374 -11.69 16.35 -1.12
CA GLN A 374 -12.36 15.57 -0.09
C GLN A 374 -13.64 16.31 0.30
N LYS A 375 -14.66 16.19 -0.56
CA LYS A 375 -16.03 16.37 -0.07
C LYS A 375 -16.18 15.40 1.10
N PRO A 376 -16.52 15.86 2.31
CA PRO A 376 -16.76 14.93 3.40
C PRO A 376 -17.83 13.95 2.94
N LEU A 377 -17.75 12.67 3.33
CA LEU A 377 -18.75 11.66 2.96
C LEU A 377 -20.18 12.14 3.27
N ILE A 378 -20.30 12.98 4.31
CA ILE A 378 -21.50 13.70 4.73
C ILE A 378 -22.07 14.59 3.61
N ALA A 379 -21.23 15.30 2.85
CA ALA A 379 -21.66 16.14 1.74
C ALA A 379 -22.26 15.35 0.57
N LEU A 380 -21.92 14.06 0.45
CA LEU A 380 -22.55 13.13 -0.50
C LEU A 380 -23.80 12.46 0.09
N GLY A 381 -24.22 12.85 1.30
CA GLY A 381 -25.38 12.32 2.01
C GLY A 381 -25.22 10.85 2.41
N ILE A 382 -24.00 10.46 2.80
CA ILE A 382 -23.72 9.22 3.53
C ILE A 382 -23.83 9.49 5.03
N THR A 383 -24.43 8.56 5.75
CA THR A 383 -24.44 8.59 7.22
C THR A 383 -23.09 8.10 7.74
N VAL A 384 -22.35 8.98 8.42
CA VAL A 384 -21.09 8.63 9.09
C VAL A 384 -21.30 8.63 10.60
N ILE A 385 -20.90 7.54 11.27
CA ILE A 385 -20.98 7.36 12.72
C ILE A 385 -19.56 7.22 13.23
N LEU A 386 -19.08 8.23 13.97
CA LEU A 386 -17.77 8.19 14.62
C LEU A 386 -17.86 7.45 15.96
N ILE A 387 -16.95 6.53 16.21
CA ILE A 387 -16.94 5.69 17.41
C ILE A 387 -15.56 5.65 18.06
N PRO A 388 -15.47 5.48 19.39
CA PRO A 388 -14.23 5.15 20.05
C PRO A 388 -13.82 3.71 19.76
N ASP A 389 -12.52 3.42 19.83
CA ASP A 389 -11.97 2.09 19.51
C ASP A 389 -12.52 0.98 20.45
N SER A 390 -12.93 1.35 21.67
CA SER A 390 -13.58 0.45 22.63
C SER A 390 -14.98 -0.02 22.21
N ALA A 391 -15.68 0.76 21.38
CA ALA A 391 -17.04 0.44 20.92
C ALA A 391 -17.07 -0.49 19.70
N VAL A 392 -15.91 -0.77 19.08
CA VAL A 392 -15.80 -1.63 17.88
C VAL A 392 -16.48 -2.98 18.10
N PHE A 393 -16.16 -3.66 19.20
CA PHE A 393 -16.68 -5.01 19.46
C PHE A 393 -18.21 -5.02 19.64
N ALA A 394 -18.75 -4.01 20.33
CA ALA A 394 -20.19 -3.90 20.57
C ALA A 394 -20.98 -3.67 19.27
N LEU A 395 -20.44 -2.85 18.37
CA LEU A 395 -21.10 -2.50 17.11
C LEU A 395 -20.85 -3.51 15.99
N MET A 396 -19.85 -4.40 16.13
CA MET A 396 -19.49 -5.39 15.11
C MET A 396 -20.67 -6.30 14.73
N SER A 397 -21.60 -6.59 15.66
CA SER A 397 -22.82 -7.38 15.40
C SER A 397 -23.74 -6.79 14.33
N ARG A 398 -23.63 -5.50 14.04
CA ARG A 398 -24.44 -4.78 13.03
C ARG A 398 -23.67 -4.45 11.76
N VAL A 399 -22.35 -4.67 11.76
CA VAL A 399 -21.48 -4.34 10.62
C VAL A 399 -21.60 -5.45 9.58
N ASN A 400 -21.78 -5.07 8.31
CA ASN A 400 -21.83 -6.03 7.21
C ASN A 400 -20.44 -6.34 6.66
N LYS A 401 -19.56 -5.34 6.59
CA LYS A 401 -18.19 -5.47 6.06
C LYS A 401 -17.23 -4.55 6.80
N VAL A 402 -16.00 -5.00 6.98
CA VAL A 402 -14.90 -4.16 7.48
C VAL A 402 -13.99 -3.81 6.31
N ILE A 403 -13.74 -2.52 6.08
CA ILE A 403 -12.81 -2.05 5.04
C ILE A 403 -11.63 -1.36 5.73
N LEU A 404 -10.43 -1.91 5.53
CA LEU A 404 -9.21 -1.45 6.20
C LEU A 404 -8.18 -0.96 5.18
N GLY A 405 -7.46 0.10 5.57
CA GLY A 405 -6.22 0.48 4.91
C GLY A 405 -5.03 -0.23 5.56
N THR A 406 -3.91 -0.31 4.83
CA THR A 406 -2.66 -0.89 5.32
C THR A 406 -1.48 0.05 5.08
N HIS A 407 -0.46 -0.07 5.93
CA HIS A 407 0.83 0.55 5.73
C HIS A 407 1.70 -0.30 4.79
N SER A 408 1.79 -1.61 5.04
CA SER A 408 2.53 -2.58 4.22
C SER A 408 1.93 -3.98 4.31
N VAL A 409 2.05 -4.76 3.24
CA VAL A 409 1.62 -6.16 3.19
C VAL A 409 2.87 -7.04 3.04
N LEU A 410 2.95 -8.12 3.79
CA LEU A 410 4.12 -8.98 3.88
C LEU A 410 3.97 -10.22 2.99
N ALA A 411 5.07 -10.94 2.77
CA ALA A 411 5.09 -12.09 1.85
C ALA A 411 4.14 -13.23 2.26
N ASN A 412 3.88 -13.39 3.57
CA ASN A 412 2.94 -14.38 4.09
C ASN A 412 1.47 -13.95 3.98
N GLY A 413 1.20 -12.79 3.39
CA GLY A 413 -0.13 -12.20 3.32
C GLY A 413 -0.57 -11.54 4.64
N GLY A 414 0.29 -11.46 5.65
CA GLY A 414 0.05 -10.61 6.81
C GLY A 414 0.17 -9.13 6.44
N LEU A 415 -0.38 -8.25 7.26
CA LEU A 415 -0.28 -6.81 7.04
C LEU A 415 0.17 -6.06 8.28
N ILE A 416 0.83 -4.94 8.05
CA ILE A 416 1.19 -3.94 9.03
C ILE A 416 0.23 -2.77 8.80
N ALA A 417 -0.58 -2.44 9.80
CA ALA A 417 -1.55 -1.35 9.75
C ALA A 417 -1.46 -0.47 11.00
N ALA A 418 -2.27 0.58 11.07
CA ALA A 418 -2.33 1.44 12.23
C ALA A 418 -2.68 0.65 13.50
N ALA A 419 -2.19 1.13 14.65
CA ALA A 419 -2.47 0.55 15.95
C ALA A 419 -3.98 0.31 16.17
N GLY A 420 -4.35 -0.86 16.71
CA GLY A 420 -5.73 -1.24 16.96
C GLY A 420 -6.40 -2.01 15.81
N THR A 421 -5.81 -2.03 14.61
CA THR A 421 -6.37 -2.75 13.45
C THR A 421 -6.53 -4.25 13.72
N ARG A 422 -5.60 -4.88 14.47
CA ARG A 422 -5.71 -6.32 14.82
C ARG A 422 -6.92 -6.61 15.69
N VAL A 423 -7.28 -5.70 16.61
CA VAL A 423 -8.46 -5.83 17.47
C VAL A 423 -9.73 -5.83 16.64
N ILE A 424 -9.80 -4.93 15.65
CA ILE A 424 -10.92 -4.85 14.70
C ILE A 424 -11.02 -6.13 13.88
N ALA A 425 -9.91 -6.61 13.31
CA ALA A 425 -9.89 -7.83 12.50
C ALA A 425 -10.26 -9.07 13.32
N ARG A 426 -9.83 -9.15 14.59
CA ARG A 426 -10.19 -10.25 15.49
C ARG A 426 -11.66 -10.19 15.91
N ALA A 427 -12.18 -9.00 16.20
CA ALA A 427 -13.61 -8.81 16.45
C ALA A 427 -14.45 -9.21 15.24
N ALA A 428 -14.01 -8.85 14.04
CA ALA A 428 -14.66 -9.21 12.79
C ALA A 428 -14.72 -10.74 12.60
N LYS A 429 -13.60 -11.43 12.87
CA LYS A 429 -13.53 -12.90 12.80
C LYS A 429 -14.52 -13.57 13.75
N VAL A 430 -14.66 -13.07 14.98
CA VAL A 430 -15.62 -13.60 15.97
C VAL A 430 -17.07 -13.43 15.49
N HIS A 431 -17.38 -12.29 14.87
CA HIS A 431 -18.71 -11.99 14.33
C HIS A 431 -18.94 -12.49 12.89
N GLN A 432 -17.97 -13.21 12.31
CA GLN A 432 -18.00 -13.68 10.92
C GLN A 432 -18.27 -12.55 9.91
N THR A 433 -17.79 -11.34 10.21
CA THR A 433 -17.87 -10.21 9.27
C THR A 433 -16.64 -10.23 8.36
N PRO A 434 -16.84 -10.12 7.04
CA PRO A 434 -15.73 -10.16 6.09
C PRO A 434 -14.84 -8.92 6.21
N VAL A 435 -13.53 -9.15 6.27
CA VAL A 435 -12.48 -8.13 6.32
C VAL A 435 -11.87 -7.95 4.94
N VAL A 436 -12.08 -6.77 4.37
CA VAL A 436 -11.56 -6.35 3.06
C VAL A 436 -10.45 -5.33 3.27
N VAL A 437 -9.26 -5.61 2.74
CA VAL A 437 -8.10 -4.72 2.85
C VAL A 437 -7.86 -4.07 1.50
N VAL A 438 -7.72 -2.74 1.52
CA VAL A 438 -7.49 -1.94 0.32
C VAL A 438 -6.04 -1.46 0.32
N SER A 439 -5.27 -1.88 -0.69
CA SER A 439 -3.83 -1.59 -0.77
C SER A 439 -3.32 -1.54 -2.20
N GLY A 440 -2.41 -0.61 -2.50
CA GLY A 440 -1.63 -0.67 -3.75
C GLY A 440 -0.60 -1.79 -3.74
N VAL A 441 -0.24 -2.28 -4.94
CA VAL A 441 0.81 -3.30 -5.11
C VAL A 441 2.17 -2.84 -4.61
N TYR A 442 2.50 -1.55 -4.71
CA TYR A 442 3.76 -0.99 -4.20
C TYR A 442 3.99 -1.18 -2.68
N LYS A 443 2.92 -1.47 -1.92
CA LYS A 443 2.98 -1.78 -0.48
C LYS A 443 3.24 -3.26 -0.17
N LEU A 444 3.12 -4.15 -1.17
CA LEU A 444 3.41 -5.57 -0.99
C LEU A 444 4.92 -5.75 -0.95
N SER A 445 5.42 -6.35 0.13
CA SER A 445 6.84 -6.57 0.37
C SER A 445 7.16 -8.06 0.36
N PRO A 446 8.28 -8.48 -0.26
CA PRO A 446 8.74 -9.87 -0.20
C PRO A 446 9.34 -10.26 1.16
N VAL A 447 9.41 -9.34 2.12
CA VAL A 447 9.95 -9.60 3.45
C VAL A 447 8.99 -10.49 4.25
N TYR A 448 9.53 -11.57 4.82
CA TYR A 448 8.79 -12.48 5.68
C TYR A 448 8.89 -12.04 7.16
N PRO A 449 7.77 -12.01 7.92
CA PRO A 449 7.79 -11.62 9.32
C PRO A 449 8.26 -12.78 10.21
N PHE A 450 9.57 -12.94 10.38
CA PHE A 450 10.13 -13.91 11.34
C PHE A 450 9.94 -13.46 12.79
N ASP A 451 10.09 -12.15 13.03
CA ASP A 451 9.90 -11.51 14.32
C ASP A 451 8.92 -10.33 14.16
N PHE A 452 7.70 -10.51 14.67
CA PHE A 452 6.64 -9.51 14.55
C PHE A 452 6.91 -8.27 15.41
N ASP A 453 7.58 -8.43 16.55
CA ASP A 453 7.82 -7.33 17.48
C ASP A 453 8.83 -6.33 16.90
N SER A 454 9.79 -6.82 16.12
CA SER A 454 10.73 -5.97 15.38
C SER A 454 10.04 -5.03 14.37
N LEU A 455 8.89 -5.44 13.83
CA LEU A 455 8.12 -4.68 12.83
C LEU A 455 7.28 -3.57 13.47
N ILE A 456 6.91 -3.71 14.75
CA ILE A 456 6.06 -2.76 15.45
C ILE A 456 6.85 -1.52 15.85
N GLU A 457 6.41 -0.38 15.33
CA GLU A 457 6.99 0.92 15.66
C GLU A 457 6.35 1.52 16.90
N TYR A 458 7.17 2.08 17.78
CA TYR A 458 6.71 2.84 18.94
C TYR A 458 6.88 4.33 18.67
N GLY A 459 5.84 5.08 19.02
CA GLY A 459 5.74 6.53 18.90
C GLY A 459 6.02 7.23 20.22
N ASP A 460 5.69 8.52 20.25
CA ASP A 460 5.83 9.34 21.44
C ASP A 460 4.80 8.93 22.52
N ALA A 461 5.27 8.70 23.75
CA ALA A 461 4.44 8.37 24.89
C ALA A 461 3.54 9.55 25.31
N SER A 462 3.93 10.78 24.99
CA SER A 462 3.18 12.00 25.31
C SER A 462 1.78 12.03 24.69
N LYS A 463 1.56 11.24 23.61
CA LYS A 463 0.25 11.07 22.97
C LYS A 463 -0.73 10.23 23.80
N VAL A 464 -0.22 9.37 24.68
CA VAL A 464 -1.04 8.55 25.59
C VAL A 464 -1.17 9.22 26.95
N LEU A 465 -0.06 9.67 27.51
CA LEU A 465 0.00 10.35 28.81
C LEU A 465 0.70 11.70 28.64
N PRO A 466 -0.02 12.83 28.78
CA PRO A 466 0.57 14.16 28.69
C PRO A 466 1.68 14.36 29.73
N TYR A 467 2.72 15.10 29.37
CA TYR A 467 3.84 15.41 30.27
C TYR A 467 3.41 16.26 31.48
N GLU A 468 2.26 16.93 31.40
CA GLU A 468 1.69 17.73 32.49
C GLU A 468 1.39 16.89 33.73
N ASP A 469 1.17 15.58 33.56
CA ASP A 469 0.86 14.62 34.62
C ASP A 469 2.13 14.07 35.33
N GLY A 470 3.13 14.92 35.56
CA GLY A 470 4.52 14.55 35.93
C GLY A 470 4.68 13.45 37.00
N ASP A 471 3.87 13.47 38.07
CA ASP A 471 3.91 12.45 39.13
C ASP A 471 3.55 11.02 38.65
N LEU A 472 2.78 10.92 37.56
CA LEU A 472 2.35 9.67 36.94
C LEU A 472 3.38 9.18 35.91
N VAL A 473 4.02 10.10 35.18
CA VAL A 473 5.05 9.78 34.18
C VAL A 473 6.23 9.04 34.82
N GLU A 474 6.60 9.38 36.06
CA GLU A 474 7.70 8.71 36.77
C GLU A 474 7.33 7.31 37.31
N LYS A 475 6.03 6.99 37.42
CA LYS A 475 5.54 5.75 38.06
C LYS A 475 4.97 4.74 37.07
N ILE A 476 4.67 5.14 35.83
CA ILE A 476 3.97 4.32 34.85
C ILE A 476 4.88 4.10 33.63
N ASP A 477 5.01 2.84 33.20
CA ASP A 477 5.60 2.51 31.90
C ASP A 477 4.54 2.71 30.80
N VAL A 478 4.71 3.76 30.00
CA VAL A 478 3.76 4.14 28.94
C VAL A 478 4.29 3.67 27.60
N GLN A 479 3.55 2.78 26.94
CA GLN A 479 3.88 2.29 25.61
C GLN A 479 2.86 2.78 24.58
N ASN A 480 3.36 3.38 23.48
CA ASN A 480 2.54 3.83 22.36
C ASN A 480 2.98 3.15 21.05
N PRO A 481 2.39 2.01 20.67
CA PRO A 481 2.62 1.44 19.35
C PRO A 481 1.92 2.28 18.26
N LEU A 482 2.63 2.59 17.18
CA LEU A 482 2.10 3.26 15.98
C LEU A 482 1.44 2.26 15.02
N TYR A 483 2.04 1.08 14.90
CA TYR A 483 1.60 0.03 13.98
C TYR A 483 1.26 -1.25 14.72
N ASP A 484 0.47 -2.09 14.07
CA ASP A 484 0.02 -3.37 14.58
C ASP A 484 0.12 -4.41 13.44
N TYR A 485 0.44 -5.65 13.82
CA TYR A 485 0.56 -6.77 12.91
C TYR A 485 -0.73 -7.57 12.89
N VAL A 486 -1.37 -7.63 11.72
CA VAL A 486 -2.56 -8.46 11.51
C VAL A 486 -2.18 -9.70 10.70
N PRO A 487 -2.38 -10.92 11.25
CA PRO A 487 -2.10 -12.15 10.52
C PRO A 487 -3.05 -12.33 9.33
N ALA A 488 -2.57 -13.02 8.29
CA ALA A 488 -3.29 -13.25 7.04
C ALA A 488 -4.66 -13.95 7.23
N GLU A 489 -4.79 -14.79 8.26
CA GLU A 489 -6.01 -15.56 8.57
C GLU A 489 -7.22 -14.71 8.97
N LEU A 490 -6.99 -13.46 9.36
CA LEU A 490 -8.01 -12.49 9.73
C LEU A 490 -8.46 -11.62 8.55
N VAL A 491 -7.88 -11.81 7.37
CA VAL A 491 -8.23 -11.07 6.15
C VAL A 491 -8.89 -12.01 5.16
N ASP A 492 -10.00 -11.59 4.57
CA ASP A 492 -10.73 -12.41 3.60
C ASP A 492 -10.39 -12.01 2.15
N LEU A 493 -10.20 -10.71 1.89
CA LEU A 493 -9.98 -10.19 0.54
C LEU A 493 -9.02 -9.00 0.53
N TYR A 494 -8.08 -9.00 -0.41
CA TYR A 494 -7.27 -7.85 -0.78
C TYR A 494 -7.79 -7.22 -2.07
N ILE A 495 -8.05 -5.91 -2.05
CA ILE A 495 -8.36 -5.13 -3.23
C ILE A 495 -7.11 -4.31 -3.57
N THR A 496 -6.52 -4.60 -4.72
CA THR A 496 -5.35 -3.93 -5.26
C THR A 496 -5.65 -3.27 -6.60
N ASN A 497 -4.68 -2.54 -7.17
CA ASN A 497 -4.82 -2.01 -8.53
C ASN A 497 -4.92 -3.11 -9.60
N LEU A 498 -4.47 -4.33 -9.32
CA LEU A 498 -4.61 -5.51 -10.19
C LEU A 498 -5.95 -6.25 -10.00
N GLY A 499 -6.80 -5.78 -9.08
CA GLY A 499 -8.09 -6.37 -8.76
C GLY A 499 -8.15 -7.03 -7.39
N GLY A 500 -9.19 -7.85 -7.20
CA GLY A 500 -9.46 -8.57 -5.95
C GLY A 500 -8.69 -9.89 -5.87
N HIS A 501 -7.95 -10.10 -4.78
CA HIS A 501 -7.12 -11.28 -4.55
C HIS A 501 -7.34 -11.87 -3.17
N ALA A 502 -7.33 -13.20 -3.08
CA ALA A 502 -7.27 -13.90 -1.80
C ALA A 502 -5.87 -13.73 -1.17
N PRO A 503 -5.75 -13.75 0.17
CA PRO A 503 -4.45 -13.69 0.85
C PRO A 503 -3.47 -14.76 0.36
N SER A 504 -3.97 -15.95 0.03
CA SER A 504 -3.17 -17.07 -0.49
C SER A 504 -2.60 -16.84 -1.89
N TYR A 505 -3.11 -15.87 -2.66
CA TYR A 505 -2.60 -15.55 -4.00
C TYR A 505 -1.51 -14.48 -3.97
N LEU A 506 -1.34 -13.78 -2.84
CA LEU A 506 -0.39 -12.68 -2.72
C LEU A 506 1.06 -13.10 -2.98
N TYR A 507 1.45 -14.34 -2.64
CA TYR A 507 2.81 -14.83 -2.93
C TYR A 507 3.14 -14.77 -4.42
N ARG A 508 2.14 -15.02 -5.28
CA ARG A 508 2.32 -15.00 -6.73
C ARG A 508 2.47 -13.58 -7.24
N ILE A 509 1.66 -12.66 -6.74
CA ILE A 509 1.82 -11.23 -7.05
C ILE A 509 3.21 -10.75 -6.63
N VAL A 510 3.67 -11.14 -5.44
CA VAL A 510 5.03 -10.82 -4.97
C VAL A 510 6.09 -11.44 -5.88
N SER A 511 5.96 -12.71 -6.30
CA SER A 511 6.93 -13.33 -7.22
C SER A 511 6.93 -12.71 -8.61
N ASP A 512 5.78 -12.21 -9.07
CA ASP A 512 5.65 -11.58 -10.39
C ASP A 512 6.24 -10.16 -10.39
N HIS A 513 6.32 -9.48 -9.23
CA HIS A 513 6.83 -8.11 -9.11
C HIS A 513 8.26 -8.01 -8.56
N TYR A 514 8.79 -9.08 -7.95
CA TYR A 514 10.10 -9.08 -7.31
C TYR A 514 10.90 -10.32 -7.69
N ARG A 515 12.14 -10.11 -8.14
CA ARG A 515 13.12 -11.18 -8.33
C ARG A 515 13.63 -11.71 -7.00
N LYS A 516 13.96 -13.00 -6.97
CA LYS A 516 14.46 -13.69 -5.76
C LYS A 516 15.83 -13.18 -5.34
N GLU A 517 16.70 -12.84 -6.30
CA GLU A 517 18.04 -12.33 -6.01
C GLU A 517 18.01 -11.00 -5.24
N ASP A 518 16.98 -10.19 -5.46
CA ASP A 518 16.86 -8.85 -4.87
C ASP A 518 16.02 -8.84 -3.58
N ILE A 519 15.72 -9.99 -2.98
CA ILE A 519 15.03 -10.00 -1.67
C ILE A 519 15.97 -9.43 -0.59
N SER A 520 17.26 -9.78 -0.64
CA SER A 520 18.30 -9.46 0.36
C SER A 520 19.50 -8.69 -0.22
N PHE A 521 19.24 -7.70 -1.08
CA PHE A 521 20.30 -6.91 -1.75
C PHE A 521 21.16 -6.06 -0.80
#